data_AF-A0AAE7B7K2-F1
#
_entry.id   AF-A0AAE7B7K2-F1
#
_cell.length_a   1.000
_cell.length_b   1.000
_cell.length_c   1.000
_cell.angle_alpha   90.00
_cell.angle_beta   90.00
_cell.angle_gamma   90.00
#
_symmetry.space_group_name_H-M   'P 1'
#
loop_
_entity.id
_entity.type
_entity.pdbx_description
1 polymer ?
#
loop_
_entity_poly.entity_id
_entity_poly.type
_entity_poly.pdbx_seq_one_letter_code
_entity_poly.pdbx_strand_id
1 'polypeptide(L)'
;MILQKICYQCDYGNREKLKEPIRELVTKYSNVDLGILPFVNNNIYQLEFYLIIEFEKKEFEKDIRKTIEPFVIKELTSVSSLYLYEHIGKGRRFNFMNHIFPDQIDMFFKEFFIWPERKNLIDIGYSFDNSMFPPNTVFFSYSDINKKDLETIYSYLLGENLPVFFDLNNITLGSNINSTIEDSIKDCKGIVFFINQKFLNSKWCKKEEDLAYSNNKKIVYIIDQNLDKKEKERFNNILHIEQDFNSFDHLLIVKKILEIFNA
;
A
#
# COMPACT_ATOMS: atom_id res chain seq x y z
N MET A 1 -28.80 11.77 32.37
CA MET A 1 -27.34 11.66 32.12
C MET A 1 -27.15 11.57 30.61
N ILE A 2 -26.18 12.25 30.02
CA ILE A 2 -26.01 12.27 28.56
C ILE A 2 -25.11 11.10 28.17
N LEU A 3 -25.66 10.12 27.43
CA LEU A 3 -24.89 9.01 26.87
C LEU A 3 -23.90 9.54 25.83
N GLN A 4 -22.62 9.27 26.04
CA GLN A 4 -21.54 9.61 25.12
C GLN A 4 -21.24 8.41 24.23
N LYS A 5 -20.70 8.67 23.03
CA LYS A 5 -20.33 7.60 22.10
C LYS A 5 -19.12 7.96 21.27
N ILE A 6 -18.33 6.94 20.95
CA ILE A 6 -17.25 7.00 19.96
C ILE A 6 -17.51 5.91 18.92
N CYS A 7 -17.35 6.25 17.64
CA CYS A 7 -17.51 5.30 16.54
C CYS A 7 -16.16 5.10 15.85
N TYR A 8 -15.71 3.85 15.72
CA TYR A 8 -14.46 3.51 15.06
C TYR A 8 -14.69 2.65 13.82
N GLN A 9 -13.93 2.95 12.78
CA GLN A 9 -13.71 2.02 11.67
C GLN A 9 -12.56 1.08 12.00
N CYS A 10 -12.81 -0.22 11.90
CA CYS A 10 -11.87 -1.29 12.18
C CYS A 10 -11.44 -1.99 10.87
N ASP A 11 -10.28 -2.68 10.89
CA ASP A 11 -9.86 -3.51 9.75
C ASP A 11 -10.57 -4.85 9.82
N TYR A 12 -11.51 -5.09 8.89
CA TYR A 12 -12.22 -6.36 8.76
C TYR A 12 -11.25 -7.55 8.62
N GLY A 13 -10.16 -7.39 7.85
CA GLY A 13 -9.22 -8.45 7.51
C GLY A 13 -8.10 -8.65 8.54
N ASN A 14 -7.99 -7.79 9.55
CA ASN A 14 -7.01 -7.87 10.63
C ASN A 14 -7.68 -7.46 11.94
N ARG A 15 -8.68 -8.25 12.34
CA ARG A 15 -9.67 -7.91 13.37
C ARG A 15 -9.35 -8.58 14.70
N GLU A 16 -8.69 -9.73 14.71
CA GLU A 16 -8.33 -10.51 15.90
C GLU A 16 -7.58 -9.67 16.95
N LYS A 17 -6.75 -8.72 16.50
CA LYS A 17 -6.03 -7.78 17.39
C LYS A 17 -6.94 -6.93 18.28
N LEU A 18 -8.23 -6.81 17.96
CA LEU A 18 -9.22 -6.08 18.76
C LEU A 18 -9.84 -6.93 19.87
N LYS A 19 -9.66 -8.25 19.89
CA LYS A 19 -10.27 -9.13 20.91
C LYS A 19 -9.82 -8.76 22.33
N GLU A 20 -8.52 -8.74 22.58
CA GLU A 20 -7.99 -8.45 23.92
C GLU A 20 -8.31 -7.01 24.38
N PRO A 21 -8.12 -5.96 23.55
CA PRO A 21 -8.54 -4.61 23.92
C PRO A 21 -10.03 -4.48 24.26
N ILE A 22 -10.91 -5.13 23.49
CA ILE A 22 -12.34 -5.16 23.79
C ILE A 22 -12.59 -5.89 25.10
N ARG A 23 -11.97 -7.06 25.30
CA ARG A 23 -12.10 -7.88 26.52
C ARG A 23 -11.67 -7.11 27.76
N GLU A 24 -10.56 -6.38 27.68
CA GLU A 24 -10.07 -5.52 28.76
C GLU A 24 -11.16 -4.51 29.18
N LEU A 25 -11.72 -3.77 28.22
CA LEU A 25 -12.74 -2.75 28.52
C LEU A 25 -14.02 -3.34 29.09
N VAL A 26 -14.57 -4.40 28.50
CA VAL A 26 -15.84 -4.99 28.97
C VAL A 26 -15.70 -5.80 30.25
N THR A 27 -14.48 -6.18 30.64
CA THR A 27 -14.19 -6.79 31.94
C THR A 27 -14.00 -5.72 33.01
N LYS A 28 -13.36 -4.60 32.65
CA LYS A 28 -13.06 -3.50 33.57
C LYS A 28 -14.28 -2.68 33.95
N TYR A 29 -15.18 -2.45 33.00
CA TYR A 29 -16.37 -1.62 33.18
C TYR A 29 -17.63 -2.47 33.17
N SER A 30 -18.63 -2.07 33.98
CA SER A 30 -19.93 -2.74 33.93
C SER A 30 -20.58 -2.51 32.56
N ASN A 31 -21.38 -3.47 32.10
CA ASN A 31 -22.15 -3.37 30.87
C ASN A 31 -23.25 -2.29 30.90
N VAL A 32 -23.54 -1.76 32.10
CA VAL A 32 -24.44 -0.61 32.29
C VAL A 32 -23.68 0.70 32.03
N ASP A 33 -22.43 0.76 32.45
CA ASP A 33 -21.54 1.92 32.34
C ASP A 33 -20.90 2.06 30.95
N LEU A 34 -20.69 0.93 30.26
CA LEU A 34 -20.02 0.82 28.97
C LEU A 34 -20.71 -0.22 28.06
N GLY A 35 -21.13 0.21 26.88
CA GLY A 35 -21.60 -0.65 25.80
C GLY A 35 -20.61 -0.69 24.64
N ILE A 36 -20.33 -1.89 24.13
CA ILE A 36 -19.57 -2.07 22.88
C ILE A 36 -20.46 -2.78 21.86
N LEU A 37 -20.70 -2.10 20.75
CA LEU A 37 -21.67 -2.43 19.71
C LEU A 37 -20.96 -2.62 18.36
N PRO A 38 -20.68 -3.88 17.96
CA PRO A 38 -20.08 -4.15 16.68
C PRO A 38 -21.11 -4.22 15.54
N PHE A 39 -20.71 -3.71 14.38
CA PHE A 39 -21.44 -3.79 13.11
C PHE A 39 -20.51 -4.35 12.04
N VAL A 40 -20.92 -5.44 11.38
CA VAL A 40 -20.12 -6.16 10.38
C VAL A 40 -20.88 -6.23 9.08
N ASN A 41 -20.29 -5.74 8.00
CA ASN A 41 -20.79 -5.93 6.64
C ASN A 41 -19.96 -7.01 5.96
N ASN A 42 -20.61 -8.13 5.62
CA ASN A 42 -19.99 -9.30 5.00
C ASN A 42 -20.12 -9.31 3.47
N ASN A 43 -20.64 -8.24 2.86
CA ASN A 43 -20.70 -8.11 1.41
C ASN A 43 -19.27 -8.02 0.84
N ILE A 44 -18.89 -8.97 -0.01
CA ILE A 44 -17.53 -9.03 -0.60
C ILE A 44 -17.10 -7.78 -1.36
N TYR A 45 -18.06 -7.00 -1.87
CA TYR A 45 -17.77 -5.76 -2.59
C TYR A 45 -17.63 -4.57 -1.64
N GLN A 46 -17.94 -4.74 -0.36
CA GLN A 46 -17.91 -3.69 0.65
C GLN A 46 -17.78 -4.31 2.05
N LEU A 47 -16.63 -4.91 2.34
CA LEU A 47 -16.34 -5.44 3.68
C LEU A 47 -16.12 -4.29 4.65
N GLU A 48 -16.85 -4.30 5.76
CA GLU A 48 -16.78 -3.24 6.75
C GLU A 48 -16.88 -3.82 8.16
N PHE A 49 -16.15 -3.21 9.08
CA PHE A 49 -16.26 -3.49 10.50
C PHE A 49 -16.25 -2.17 11.26
N TYR A 50 -17.35 -1.87 11.95
CA TYR A 50 -17.49 -0.70 12.82
C TYR A 50 -17.69 -1.12 14.26
N LEU A 51 -17.14 -0.33 15.18
CA LEU A 51 -17.29 -0.50 16.62
C LEU A 51 -17.83 0.82 17.20
N ILE A 52 -19.04 0.79 17.75
CA ILE A 52 -19.55 1.90 18.56
C ILE A 52 -19.30 1.56 20.02
N ILE A 53 -18.71 2.51 20.75
CA ILE A 53 -18.50 2.41 22.18
C ILE A 53 -19.35 3.50 22.83
N GLU A 54 -20.36 3.09 23.57
CA GLU A 54 -21.27 3.97 24.31
C GLU A 54 -20.91 3.96 25.79
N PHE A 55 -20.87 5.13 26.43
CA PHE A 55 -20.48 5.24 27.84
C PHE A 55 -21.13 6.44 28.51
N GLU A 56 -21.37 6.33 29.82
CA GLU A 56 -22.03 7.39 30.57
C GLU A 56 -21.04 8.40 31.16
N LYS A 57 -19.89 7.92 31.67
CA LYS A 57 -18.93 8.75 32.40
C LYS A 57 -17.77 9.18 31.50
N LYS A 58 -17.57 10.51 31.40
CA LYS A 58 -16.50 11.10 30.57
C LYS A 58 -15.09 10.64 30.95
N GLU A 59 -14.89 10.23 32.21
CA GLU A 59 -13.61 9.70 32.68
C GLU A 59 -13.17 8.41 31.96
N PHE A 60 -14.11 7.65 31.37
CA PHE A 60 -13.78 6.44 30.60
C PHE A 60 -13.17 6.77 29.24
N GLU A 61 -13.46 7.95 28.69
CA GLU A 61 -13.06 8.33 27.33
C GLU A 61 -11.54 8.17 27.13
N LYS A 62 -10.74 8.68 28.07
CA LYS A 62 -9.28 8.62 27.98
C LYS A 62 -8.76 7.18 27.94
N ASP A 63 -9.40 6.29 28.70
CA ASP A 63 -9.03 4.90 28.80
C ASP A 63 -9.45 4.10 27.55
N ILE A 64 -10.68 4.32 27.09
CA ILE A 64 -11.21 3.75 25.83
C ILE A 64 -10.30 4.11 24.67
N ARG A 65 -9.97 5.40 24.52
CA ARG A 65 -9.11 5.90 23.44
C ARG A 65 -7.74 5.25 23.49
N LYS A 66 -7.09 5.24 24.65
CA LYS A 66 -5.78 4.60 24.86
C LYS A 66 -5.80 3.10 24.50
N THR A 67 -6.90 2.42 24.80
CA THR A 67 -7.02 0.97 24.65
C THR A 67 -7.38 0.55 23.22
N ILE A 68 -8.25 1.30 22.55
CA ILE A 68 -8.83 0.91 21.24
C ILE A 68 -8.15 1.59 20.05
N GLU A 69 -7.78 2.87 20.16
CA GLU A 69 -7.23 3.64 19.04
C GLU A 69 -6.00 3.03 18.36
N PRO A 70 -5.07 2.35 19.08
CA PRO A 70 -3.94 1.69 18.44
C PRO A 70 -4.33 0.57 17.45
N PHE A 71 -5.55 0.04 17.54
CA PHE A 71 -5.98 -1.15 16.81
C PHE A 71 -7.02 -0.87 15.73
N VAL A 72 -7.55 0.35 15.65
CA VAL A 72 -8.57 0.76 14.67
C VAL A 72 -7.93 1.53 13.51
N ILE A 73 -8.68 1.70 12.42
CA ILE A 73 -8.24 2.49 11.25
C ILE A 73 -8.38 3.99 11.55
N LYS A 74 -9.57 4.40 11.99
CA LYS A 74 -9.89 5.79 12.32
C LYS A 74 -11.16 5.91 13.14
N GLU A 75 -11.29 7.01 13.85
CA GLU A 75 -12.56 7.48 14.41
C GLU A 75 -13.45 8.08 13.32
N LEU A 76 -14.76 7.83 13.41
CA LEU A 76 -15.78 8.34 12.52
C LEU A 76 -16.63 9.38 13.25
N THR A 77 -16.33 10.66 13.04
CA THR A 77 -16.99 11.77 13.74
C THR A 77 -18.37 12.13 13.19
N SER A 78 -18.67 11.75 11.94
CA SER A 78 -19.93 12.08 11.26
C SER A 78 -20.93 10.91 11.20
N VAL A 79 -20.53 9.71 11.62
CA VAL A 79 -21.37 8.50 11.56
C VAL A 79 -22.13 8.36 12.87
N SER A 80 -23.45 8.46 12.81
CA SER A 80 -24.31 8.27 13.98
C SER A 80 -24.70 6.80 14.16
N SER A 81 -24.94 6.39 15.41
CA SER A 81 -25.54 5.09 15.72
C SER A 81 -26.88 4.88 15.00
N LEU A 82 -27.72 5.91 14.93
CA LEU A 82 -28.99 5.87 14.19
C LEU A 82 -28.78 5.53 12.70
N TYR A 83 -27.80 6.16 12.04
CA TYR A 83 -27.45 5.84 10.66
C TYR A 83 -27.10 4.36 10.50
N LEU A 84 -26.24 3.81 11.38
CA LEU A 84 -25.86 2.39 11.30
C LEU A 84 -27.06 1.47 11.56
N TYR A 85 -27.93 1.79 12.52
CA TYR A 85 -29.14 1.02 12.81
C TYR A 85 -30.12 0.98 11.62
N GLU A 86 -30.35 2.11 10.95
CA GLU A 86 -31.24 2.16 9.79
C GLU A 86 -30.80 1.19 8.68
N HIS A 87 -29.49 0.99 8.53
CA HIS A 87 -28.90 0.14 7.50
C HIS A 87 -28.86 -1.36 7.85
N ILE A 88 -29.23 -1.75 9.08
CA ILE A 88 -29.46 -3.17 9.41
C ILE A 88 -30.73 -3.66 8.70
N GLY A 89 -31.83 -2.93 8.85
CA GLY A 89 -33.13 -3.29 8.27
C GLY A 89 -33.25 -2.88 6.81
N LYS A 90 -32.90 -1.63 6.48
CA LYS A 90 -32.92 -1.12 5.10
C LYS A 90 -31.61 -1.48 4.42
N GLY A 91 -31.66 -2.40 3.46
CA GLY A 91 -30.50 -2.80 2.66
C GLY A 91 -29.67 -3.95 3.25
N ARG A 92 -30.00 -4.46 4.44
CA ARG A 92 -29.36 -5.64 5.06
C ARG A 92 -27.83 -5.54 5.09
N ARG A 93 -27.31 -4.34 5.36
CA ARG A 93 -25.88 -4.04 5.25
C ARG A 93 -25.07 -4.63 6.39
N PHE A 94 -25.62 -4.65 7.61
CA PHE A 94 -24.87 -5.05 8.80
C PHE A 94 -25.50 -6.25 9.51
N ASN A 95 -24.67 -7.25 9.80
CA ASN A 95 -24.83 -8.09 10.97
C ASN A 95 -24.41 -7.27 12.19
N PHE A 96 -25.17 -7.31 13.29
CA PHE A 96 -24.91 -6.44 14.43
C PHE A 96 -25.17 -7.16 15.76
N MET A 97 -24.55 -6.66 16.82
CA MET A 97 -24.83 -7.09 18.19
C MET A 97 -25.01 -5.87 19.09
N ASN A 98 -26.05 -5.89 19.93
CA ASN A 98 -26.39 -4.77 20.82
C ASN A 98 -25.38 -4.54 21.92
N HIS A 99 -24.74 -5.58 22.47
CA HIS A 99 -23.69 -5.49 23.47
C HIS A 99 -22.85 -6.76 23.41
N ILE A 100 -21.53 -6.62 23.51
CA ILE A 100 -20.62 -7.76 23.66
C ILE A 100 -20.25 -7.98 25.12
N PHE A 101 -20.42 -9.22 25.59
CA PHE A 101 -19.98 -9.64 26.92
C PHE A 101 -18.62 -10.34 26.85
N PRO A 102 -17.81 -10.34 27.93
CA PRO A 102 -16.47 -10.92 27.93
C PRO A 102 -16.40 -12.37 27.40
N ASP A 103 -17.37 -13.20 27.77
CA ASP A 103 -17.50 -14.61 27.37
C ASP A 103 -17.99 -14.80 25.92
N GLN A 104 -18.55 -13.76 25.31
CA GLN A 104 -19.07 -13.79 23.95
C GLN A 104 -18.08 -13.29 22.90
N ILE A 105 -16.93 -12.73 23.30
CA ILE A 105 -15.98 -12.11 22.38
C ILE A 105 -15.49 -13.11 21.33
N ASP A 106 -15.03 -14.29 21.76
CA ASP A 106 -14.49 -15.27 20.83
C ASP A 106 -15.55 -15.82 19.88
N MET A 107 -16.77 -16.03 20.39
CA MET A 107 -17.93 -16.41 19.57
C MET A 107 -18.28 -15.33 18.54
N PHE A 108 -18.33 -14.06 18.95
CA PHE A 108 -18.63 -12.96 18.04
C PHE A 108 -17.65 -12.90 16.87
N PHE A 109 -16.33 -12.88 17.14
CA PHE A 109 -15.31 -12.81 16.08
C PHE A 109 -15.31 -14.04 15.16
N LYS A 110 -15.73 -15.20 15.69
CA LYS A 110 -15.84 -16.44 14.91
C LYS A 110 -17.08 -16.46 14.01
N GLU A 111 -18.24 -16.04 14.52
CA GLU A 111 -19.53 -16.27 13.85
C GLU A 111 -20.02 -15.06 13.04
N PHE A 112 -19.59 -13.82 13.36
CA PHE A 112 -20.07 -12.61 12.68
C PHE A 112 -19.30 -12.26 11.41
N PHE A 113 -18.15 -12.88 11.17
CA PHE A 113 -17.29 -12.62 10.03
C PHE A 113 -17.26 -13.83 9.10
N ILE A 114 -17.85 -13.70 7.92
CA ILE A 114 -17.91 -14.77 6.93
C ILE A 114 -16.52 -15.01 6.31
N TRP A 115 -15.72 -13.96 6.13
CA TRP A 115 -14.43 -14.05 5.45
C TRP A 115 -13.26 -14.18 6.43
N PRO A 116 -12.27 -15.04 6.12
CA PRO A 116 -11.12 -15.25 6.98
C PRO A 116 -10.26 -13.98 7.10
N GLU A 117 -9.38 -13.97 8.10
CA GLU A 117 -8.35 -12.94 8.22
C GLU A 117 -7.40 -12.96 7.03
N ARG A 118 -6.86 -11.79 6.70
CA ARG A 118 -5.84 -11.60 5.67
C ARG A 118 -4.63 -12.51 5.92
N LYS A 119 -4.18 -12.62 7.18
CA LYS A 119 -3.08 -13.50 7.56
C LYS A 119 -3.35 -14.96 7.19
N ASN A 120 -4.55 -15.46 7.50
CA ASN A 120 -4.91 -16.85 7.20
C ASN A 120 -4.93 -17.11 5.68
N LEU A 121 -5.35 -16.13 4.90
CA LEU A 121 -5.32 -16.20 3.44
C LEU A 121 -3.87 -16.18 2.91
N ILE A 122 -2.99 -15.35 3.50
CA ILE A 122 -1.56 -15.34 3.19
C ILE A 122 -0.92 -16.69 3.50
N ASP A 123 -1.25 -17.28 4.65
CA ASP A 123 -0.70 -18.58 5.09
C ASP A 123 -1.06 -19.73 4.14
N ILE A 124 -2.13 -19.61 3.36
CA ILE A 124 -2.52 -20.59 2.31
C ILE A 124 -2.15 -20.15 0.89
N GLY A 125 -1.36 -19.07 0.73
CA GLY A 125 -0.75 -18.66 -0.53
C GLY A 125 -1.45 -17.54 -1.30
N TYR A 126 -2.49 -16.90 -0.73
CA TYR A 126 -3.05 -15.69 -1.35
C TYR A 126 -2.13 -14.48 -1.14
N SER A 127 -1.84 -13.76 -2.21
CA SER A 127 -1.15 -12.48 -2.13
C SER A 127 -2.14 -11.34 -1.92
N PHE A 128 -1.80 -10.44 -0.99
CA PHE A 128 -2.41 -9.11 -0.85
C PHE A 128 -1.43 -8.01 -1.24
N ASP A 129 -0.37 -8.39 -1.96
CA ASP A 129 0.51 -7.43 -2.59
C ASP A 129 -0.32 -6.65 -3.62
N ASN A 130 -0.56 -5.37 -3.32
CA ASN A 130 -1.25 -4.46 -4.21
C ASN A 130 -0.31 -3.91 -5.29
N SER A 131 0.93 -4.42 -5.38
CA SER A 131 1.83 -4.03 -6.44
C SER A 131 1.16 -4.27 -7.78
N MET A 132 0.96 -3.20 -8.54
CA MET A 132 0.41 -3.26 -9.89
C MET A 132 1.39 -3.92 -10.86
N PHE A 133 2.59 -4.29 -10.40
CA PHE A 133 3.67 -4.79 -11.21
C PHE A 133 3.94 -6.25 -10.90
N PRO A 134 4.28 -7.05 -11.91
CA PRO A 134 4.81 -8.38 -11.66
C PRO A 134 5.98 -8.33 -10.67
N PRO A 135 6.15 -9.36 -9.81
CA PRO A 135 7.34 -9.46 -9.00
C PRO A 135 8.58 -9.42 -9.90
N ASN A 136 9.67 -8.87 -9.38
CA ASN A 136 10.94 -8.71 -10.10
C ASN A 136 10.95 -7.67 -11.24
N THR A 137 9.98 -6.76 -11.30
CA THR A 137 9.96 -5.69 -12.32
C THR A 137 11.14 -4.72 -12.17
N VAL A 138 11.73 -4.31 -13.29
CA VAL A 138 12.73 -3.24 -13.37
C VAL A 138 12.07 -1.94 -13.82
N PHE A 139 12.37 -0.84 -13.14
CA PHE A 139 11.84 0.48 -13.50
C PHE A 139 12.82 1.19 -14.44
N PHE A 140 12.37 1.74 -15.57
CA PHE A 140 13.20 2.67 -16.33
C PHE A 140 12.81 4.10 -15.99
N SER A 141 13.79 4.86 -15.54
CA SER A 141 13.68 6.30 -15.36
C SER A 141 14.47 6.99 -16.45
N TYR A 142 13.80 7.83 -17.23
CA TYR A 142 14.38 8.51 -18.38
C TYR A 142 13.74 9.89 -18.57
N SER A 143 14.41 10.74 -19.33
CA SER A 143 13.87 12.04 -19.75
C SER A 143 14.23 12.26 -21.22
N ASP A 144 13.22 12.49 -22.05
CA ASP A 144 13.41 12.81 -23.48
C ASP A 144 14.26 11.79 -24.24
N ILE A 145 13.92 10.51 -24.09
CA ILE A 145 14.48 9.41 -24.89
C ILE A 145 13.42 8.94 -25.86
N ASN A 146 13.85 8.56 -27.07
CA ASN A 146 12.96 8.02 -28.07
C ASN A 146 12.27 6.75 -27.53
N LYS A 147 10.95 6.83 -27.40
CA LYS A 147 10.13 5.76 -26.82
C LYS A 147 10.29 4.42 -27.55
N LYS A 148 10.50 4.45 -28.88
CA LYS A 148 10.70 3.23 -29.66
C LYS A 148 11.96 2.45 -29.24
N ASP A 149 13.02 3.15 -28.83
CA ASP A 149 14.25 2.52 -28.35
C ASP A 149 14.00 1.83 -27.01
N LEU A 150 13.27 2.48 -26.11
CA LEU A 150 12.88 1.89 -24.83
C LEU A 150 11.91 0.71 -24.99
N GLU A 151 10.92 0.81 -25.88
CA GLU A 151 9.99 -0.28 -26.22
C GLU A 151 10.72 -1.50 -26.82
N THR A 152 11.78 -1.25 -27.60
CA THR A 152 12.62 -2.32 -28.14
C THR A 152 13.39 -3.03 -27.02
N ILE A 153 14.05 -2.29 -26.13
CA ILE A 153 14.76 -2.85 -24.96
C ILE A 153 13.79 -3.61 -24.05
N TYR A 154 12.62 -3.03 -23.76
CA TYR A 154 11.54 -3.67 -23.01
C TYR A 154 11.16 -5.02 -23.61
N SER A 155 10.97 -5.08 -24.94
CA SER A 155 10.52 -6.30 -25.60
C SER A 155 11.54 -7.43 -25.46
N TYR A 156 12.82 -7.12 -25.56
CA TYR A 156 13.89 -8.09 -25.33
C TYR A 156 13.97 -8.55 -23.87
N LEU A 157 13.92 -7.63 -22.91
CA LEU A 157 13.99 -7.97 -21.48
C LEU A 157 12.77 -8.79 -21.04
N LEU A 158 11.59 -8.48 -21.55
CA LEU A 158 10.38 -9.26 -21.30
C LEU A 158 10.51 -10.69 -21.85
N GLY A 159 11.11 -10.86 -23.03
CA GLY A 159 11.42 -12.18 -23.60
C GLY A 159 12.33 -13.03 -22.71
N GLU A 160 13.16 -12.38 -21.90
CA GLU A 160 14.06 -13.00 -20.92
C GLU A 160 13.45 -13.07 -19.50
N ASN A 161 12.13 -12.90 -19.38
CA ASN A 161 11.37 -12.90 -18.12
C ASN A 161 11.78 -11.81 -17.12
N LEU A 162 12.30 -10.68 -17.60
CA LEU A 162 12.54 -9.48 -16.78
C LEU A 162 11.51 -8.40 -17.15
N PRO A 163 10.37 -8.32 -16.44
CA PRO A 163 9.36 -7.32 -16.72
C PRO A 163 9.91 -5.91 -16.48
N VAL A 164 9.54 -4.96 -17.33
CA VAL A 164 10.00 -3.57 -17.23
C VAL A 164 8.82 -2.62 -17.21
N PHE A 165 8.90 -1.60 -16.37
CA PHE A 165 7.93 -0.51 -16.28
C PHE A 165 8.59 0.84 -16.57
N PHE A 166 8.04 1.61 -17.51
CA PHE A 166 8.64 2.89 -17.90
C PHE A 166 7.65 3.93 -18.45
N ASP A 167 6.35 3.62 -18.54
CA ASP A 167 5.40 4.51 -19.20
C ASP A 167 4.29 4.96 -18.27
N LEU A 168 4.37 6.21 -17.82
CA LEU A 168 3.33 6.88 -17.03
C LEU A 168 2.10 7.24 -17.86
N ASN A 169 2.17 7.15 -19.20
CA ASN A 169 1.09 7.62 -20.09
C ASN A 169 -0.17 6.73 -20.06
N ASN A 170 -0.12 5.58 -19.39
CA ASN A 170 -1.27 4.68 -19.17
C ASN A 170 -1.63 4.53 -17.67
N ILE A 171 -1.17 5.43 -16.80
CA ILE A 171 -1.70 5.47 -15.43
C ILE A 171 -3.13 5.97 -15.51
N THR A 172 -4.08 5.08 -15.22
CA THR A 172 -5.52 5.35 -15.22
C THR A 172 -5.84 6.68 -14.53
N LEU A 173 -6.52 7.57 -15.26
CA LEU A 173 -7.02 8.86 -14.77
C LEU A 173 -7.80 8.65 -13.45
N GLY A 174 -7.22 9.09 -12.33
CA GLY A 174 -7.85 8.99 -11.00
C GLY A 174 -6.91 8.52 -9.88
N SER A 175 -5.76 7.92 -10.20
CA SER A 175 -4.72 7.63 -9.20
C SER A 175 -3.79 8.84 -9.02
N ASN A 176 -3.35 9.09 -7.79
CA ASN A 176 -2.38 10.13 -7.50
C ASN A 176 -1.03 9.67 -8.06
N ILE A 177 -0.68 10.13 -9.27
CA ILE A 177 0.47 9.67 -10.08
C ILE A 177 1.74 9.51 -9.23
N ASN A 178 1.96 10.43 -8.28
CA ASN A 178 3.12 10.42 -7.39
C ASN A 178 3.16 9.23 -6.42
N SER A 179 2.03 8.80 -5.83
CA SER A 179 2.03 7.63 -4.95
C SER A 179 2.27 6.35 -5.73
N THR A 180 1.72 6.26 -6.95
CA THR A 180 1.91 5.10 -7.83
C THR A 180 3.39 4.91 -8.16
N ILE A 181 4.11 5.97 -8.53
CA ILE A 181 5.56 5.90 -8.82
C ILE A 181 6.37 5.55 -7.58
N GLU A 182 6.08 6.17 -6.44
CA GLU A 182 6.78 5.87 -5.19
C GLU A 182 6.61 4.41 -4.79
N ASP A 183 5.42 3.86 -4.93
CA ASP A 183 5.14 2.46 -4.65
C ASP A 183 5.76 1.52 -5.71
N SER A 184 5.74 1.91 -7.00
CA SER A 184 6.50 1.21 -8.06
C SER A 184 7.97 1.07 -7.71
N ILE A 185 8.61 2.15 -7.25
CA ILE A 185 10.02 2.16 -6.89
C ILE A 185 10.27 1.28 -5.67
N LYS A 186 9.39 1.31 -4.67
CA LYS A 186 9.48 0.44 -3.48
C LYS A 186 9.31 -1.04 -3.82
N ASP A 187 8.51 -1.38 -4.81
CA ASP A 187 8.20 -2.78 -5.13
C ASP A 187 9.11 -3.37 -6.21
N CYS A 188 9.76 -2.51 -7.02
CA CYS A 188 10.63 -2.99 -8.10
C CYS A 188 11.88 -3.72 -7.57
N LYS A 189 12.40 -4.62 -8.42
CA LYS A 189 13.69 -5.30 -8.23
C LYS A 189 14.86 -4.32 -8.26
N GLY A 190 14.71 -3.26 -9.05
CA GLY A 190 15.65 -2.17 -9.16
C GLY A 190 15.35 -1.30 -10.36
N ILE A 191 16.25 -0.36 -10.62
CA ILE A 191 16.01 0.76 -11.51
C ILE A 191 17.14 0.91 -12.50
N VAL A 192 16.79 1.21 -13.74
CA VAL A 192 17.71 1.62 -14.81
C VAL A 192 17.47 3.10 -15.08
N PHE A 193 18.47 3.92 -14.80
CA PHE A 193 18.46 5.34 -15.13
C PHE A 193 19.12 5.57 -16.47
N PHE A 194 18.39 6.18 -17.40
CA PHE A 194 18.94 6.62 -18.67
C PHE A 194 19.32 8.11 -18.56
N ILE A 195 20.60 8.37 -18.40
CA ILE A 195 21.17 9.68 -18.09
C ILE A 195 21.56 10.41 -19.38
N ASN A 196 20.82 11.48 -19.68
CA ASN A 196 21.22 12.52 -20.62
C ASN A 196 21.15 13.90 -19.92
N GLN A 197 21.47 14.97 -20.64
CA GLN A 197 21.43 16.32 -20.08
C GLN A 197 20.04 16.70 -19.52
N LYS A 198 18.97 16.26 -20.19
CA LYS A 198 17.59 16.54 -19.78
C LYS A 198 17.19 15.78 -18.52
N PHE A 199 17.71 14.57 -18.33
CA PHE A 199 17.56 13.79 -17.10
C PHE A 199 18.19 14.53 -15.92
N LEU A 200 19.45 14.98 -16.06
CA LEU A 200 20.17 15.68 -15.00
C LEU A 200 19.48 16.98 -14.55
N ASN A 201 18.78 17.63 -15.47
CA ASN A 201 18.03 18.86 -15.21
C ASN A 201 16.60 18.59 -14.67
N SER A 202 16.15 17.35 -14.65
CA SER A 202 14.81 16.97 -14.20
C SER A 202 14.77 16.80 -12.67
N LYS A 203 14.00 17.65 -12.00
CA LYS A 203 13.72 17.52 -10.56
C LYS A 203 13.03 16.19 -10.23
N TRP A 204 12.23 15.67 -11.16
CA TRP A 204 11.49 14.44 -10.96
C TRP A 204 12.42 13.23 -11.01
N CYS A 205 13.29 13.14 -12.03
CA CYS A 205 14.29 12.07 -12.13
C CYS A 205 15.22 12.03 -10.91
N LYS A 206 15.60 13.22 -10.38
CA LYS A 206 16.38 13.30 -9.14
C LYS A 206 15.63 12.73 -7.92
N LYS A 207 14.33 13.01 -7.81
CA LYS A 207 13.50 12.45 -6.73
C LYS A 207 13.44 10.92 -6.81
N GLU A 208 13.31 10.37 -8.00
CA GLU A 208 13.32 8.91 -8.20
C GLU A 208 14.66 8.28 -7.83
N GLU A 209 15.76 8.93 -8.20
CA GLU A 209 17.12 8.53 -7.79
C GLU A 209 17.27 8.51 -6.27
N ASP A 210 16.86 9.59 -5.58
CA ASP A 210 16.90 9.68 -4.10
C ASP A 210 16.04 8.58 -3.44
N LEU A 211 14.87 8.29 -4.00
CA LEU A 211 13.99 7.21 -3.54
C LEU A 211 14.63 5.83 -3.74
N ALA A 212 15.28 5.59 -4.88
CA ALA A 212 15.96 4.35 -5.18
C ALA A 212 17.07 4.06 -4.15
N TYR A 213 17.89 5.08 -3.86
CA TYR A 213 18.94 5.00 -2.83
C TYR A 213 18.35 4.75 -1.44
N SER A 214 17.31 5.49 -1.06
CA SER A 214 16.67 5.36 0.26
C SER A 214 16.06 3.98 0.49
N ASN A 215 15.63 3.30 -0.57
CA ASN A 215 15.06 1.95 -0.52
C ASN A 215 16.08 0.84 -0.84
N ASN A 216 17.38 1.15 -0.85
CA ASN A 216 18.46 0.21 -1.18
C ASN A 216 18.21 -0.60 -2.47
N LYS A 217 17.70 0.08 -3.50
CA LYS A 217 17.40 -0.57 -4.78
C LYS A 217 18.67 -0.85 -5.57
N LYS A 218 18.65 -1.92 -6.37
CA LYS A 218 19.70 -2.21 -7.36
C LYS A 218 19.59 -1.17 -8.47
N ILE A 219 20.67 -0.45 -8.76
CA ILE A 219 20.66 0.67 -9.71
C ILE A 219 21.62 0.36 -10.86
N VAL A 220 21.19 0.64 -12.09
CA VAL A 220 22.01 0.61 -13.30
C VAL A 220 21.94 1.98 -13.97
N TYR A 221 23.09 2.53 -14.32
CA TYR A 221 23.16 3.78 -15.08
C TYR A 221 23.54 3.49 -16.53
N ILE A 222 22.70 3.96 -17.45
CA ILE A 222 23.00 4.02 -18.88
C ILE A 222 23.19 5.49 -19.22
N ILE A 223 24.39 5.88 -19.63
CA ILE A 223 24.81 7.28 -19.76
C ILE A 223 25.02 7.60 -21.23
N ASP A 224 24.46 8.72 -21.68
CA ASP A 224 24.70 9.24 -23.03
C ASP A 224 26.19 9.55 -23.22
N GLN A 225 26.79 8.99 -24.26
CA GLN A 225 28.20 9.24 -24.59
C GLN A 225 28.45 10.71 -24.93
N ASN A 226 27.42 11.44 -25.36
CA ASN A 226 27.49 12.85 -25.72
C ASN A 226 27.39 13.79 -24.51
N LEU A 227 27.23 13.26 -23.30
CA LEU A 227 27.18 14.04 -22.07
C LEU A 227 28.54 14.69 -21.76
N ASP A 228 28.51 15.89 -21.17
CA ASP A 228 29.72 16.62 -20.80
C ASP A 228 30.60 15.79 -19.85
N LYS A 229 31.92 15.82 -20.08
CA LYS A 229 32.90 15.04 -19.30
C LYS A 229 32.76 15.26 -17.79
N LYS A 230 32.55 16.52 -17.37
CA LYS A 230 32.37 16.90 -15.96
C LYS A 230 31.12 16.27 -15.35
N GLU A 231 30.08 16.06 -16.13
CA GLU A 231 28.85 15.41 -15.66
C GLU A 231 29.04 13.89 -15.55
N LYS A 232 29.75 13.28 -16.51
CA LYS A 232 30.11 11.86 -16.47
C LYS A 232 30.99 11.51 -15.26
N GLU A 233 31.86 12.43 -14.83
CA GLU A 233 32.73 12.22 -13.65
C GLU A 233 31.96 11.84 -12.38
N ARG A 234 30.67 12.20 -12.28
CA ARG A 234 29.78 11.83 -11.17
C ARG A 234 29.56 10.32 -11.06
N PHE A 235 29.75 9.57 -12.15
CA PHE A 235 29.48 8.14 -12.25
C PHE A 235 30.76 7.29 -12.34
N ASN A 236 31.96 7.89 -12.28
CA ASN A 236 33.23 7.17 -12.45
C ASN A 236 33.43 6.00 -11.47
N ASN A 237 32.88 6.11 -10.26
CA ASN A 237 32.97 5.08 -9.22
C ASN A 237 31.75 4.16 -9.17
N ILE A 238 30.84 4.29 -10.14
CA ILE A 238 29.58 3.55 -10.22
C ILE A 238 29.60 2.73 -11.51
N LEU A 239 29.15 1.48 -11.44
CA LEU A 239 28.99 0.66 -12.63
C LEU A 239 27.95 1.30 -13.56
N HIS A 240 28.40 1.68 -14.76
CA HIS A 240 27.55 2.31 -15.77
C HIS A 240 27.89 1.78 -17.16
N ILE A 241 26.97 2.03 -18.09
CA ILE A 241 27.10 1.69 -19.51
C ILE A 241 27.06 3.00 -20.28
N GLU A 242 28.10 3.34 -21.02
CA GLU A 242 28.03 4.47 -21.97
C GLU A 242 27.39 4.03 -23.28
N GLN A 243 26.52 4.87 -23.85
CA GLN A 243 25.79 4.59 -25.09
C GLN A 243 25.51 5.86 -25.90
N ASP A 244 25.46 5.76 -27.23
CA ASP A 244 24.89 6.83 -28.06
C ASP A 244 23.36 6.84 -28.02
N PHE A 245 22.75 7.87 -27.43
CA PHE A 245 21.30 7.97 -27.41
C PHE A 245 20.69 8.34 -28.77
N ASN A 246 21.51 8.74 -29.74
CA ASN A 246 21.08 8.90 -31.13
C ASN A 246 21.12 7.58 -31.92
N SER A 247 21.83 6.58 -31.42
CA SER A 247 22.02 5.27 -32.06
C SER A 247 22.17 4.16 -31.01
N PHE A 248 21.04 3.71 -30.48
CA PHE A 248 21.01 2.67 -29.46
C PHE A 248 21.50 1.32 -30.00
N ASP A 249 22.53 0.75 -29.38
CA ASP A 249 22.78 -0.70 -29.38
C ASP A 249 21.88 -1.36 -28.31
N HIS A 250 20.65 -1.72 -28.70
CA HIS A 250 19.68 -2.32 -27.79
C HIS A 250 20.17 -3.65 -27.22
N LEU A 251 20.88 -4.47 -28.01
CA LEU A 251 21.31 -5.81 -27.59
C LEU A 251 22.40 -5.72 -26.52
N LEU A 252 23.36 -4.80 -26.66
CA LEU A 252 24.38 -4.55 -25.64
C LEU A 252 23.74 -4.11 -24.32
N ILE A 253 22.80 -3.16 -24.38
CA ILE A 253 22.08 -2.67 -23.19
C ILE A 253 21.33 -3.81 -22.51
N VAL A 254 20.54 -4.56 -23.26
CA VAL A 254 19.77 -5.70 -22.75
C VAL A 254 20.68 -6.69 -22.06
N LYS A 255 21.77 -7.11 -22.72
CA LYS A 255 22.73 -8.06 -22.17
C LYS A 255 23.30 -7.56 -20.83
N LYS A 256 23.68 -6.28 -20.77
CA LYS A 256 24.24 -5.68 -19.55
C LYS A 256 23.23 -5.55 -18.42
N ILE A 257 21.98 -5.17 -18.74
CA ILE A 257 20.89 -5.15 -17.76
C ILE A 257 20.69 -6.57 -17.20
N LEU A 258 20.65 -7.60 -18.04
CA LEU A 258 20.48 -8.99 -17.60
C LEU A 258 21.66 -9.49 -16.77
N GLU A 259 22.90 -9.21 -17.17
CA GLU A 259 24.11 -9.54 -16.39
C GLU A 259 24.01 -8.98 -14.97
N ILE A 260 23.48 -7.76 -14.82
CA ILE A 260 23.31 -7.14 -13.52
C ILE A 260 22.13 -7.75 -12.80
N PHE A 261 20.93 -7.78 -13.38
CA PHE A 261 19.71 -8.18 -12.66
C PHE A 261 19.53 -9.69 -12.44
N ASN A 262 20.17 -10.54 -13.25
CA ASN A 262 20.10 -12.01 -13.09
C ASN A 262 21.26 -12.59 -12.29
N ALA A 263 22.26 -11.78 -11.93
CA ALA A 263 23.28 -12.10 -10.93
C ALA A 263 22.77 -11.81 -9.51
#